data_AF-A0A497KBW8-F1
#
_entry.id   AF-A0A497KBW8-F1
#
_cell.length_a   1.000
_cell.length_b   1.000
_cell.length_c   1.000
_cell.angle_alpha   90.00
_cell.angle_beta   90.00
_cell.angle_gamma   90.00
#
_symmetry.space_group_name_H-M   'P 1'
#
loop_
_entity.id
_entity.type
_entity.pdbx_description
1 polymer ?
#
loop_
_entity_poly.entity_id
_entity_poly.type
_entity_poly.pdbx_seq_one_letter_code
_entity_poly.pdbx_strand_id
1 'polypeptide(L)'
;MKRKIGVVTSGGDAPGMNAAIRAIVRRAVPKNLEVLGFKRGYAGLLNNEVMPLGLRTVGGIIHLGGTILRTERCPEFATEEGIEKASEILKNHRIEALLVIGGDGSFKGALELHRVSGIQVIGIPATIDNDVAGTDTTIGFDTAVNTAVQAIDRIRDTAMSHGRVFVIEVMG
;
A
#
# COMPACT_ATOMS: atom_id res chain seq x y z
N MET A 1 -16.08 -22.09 -10.33
CA MET A 1 -15.73 -20.65 -10.50
C MET A 1 -14.41 -20.38 -9.80
N LYS A 2 -13.58 -19.47 -10.31
CA LYS A 2 -12.32 -19.10 -9.65
C LYS A 2 -12.60 -18.18 -8.46
N ARG A 3 -11.87 -18.37 -7.36
CA ARG A 3 -11.91 -17.51 -6.18
C ARG A 3 -11.18 -16.19 -6.49
N LYS A 4 -11.68 -15.07 -5.97
CA LYS A 4 -11.11 -13.74 -6.24
C LYS A 4 -10.63 -13.06 -4.97
N ILE A 5 -9.49 -12.38 -5.09
CA ILE A 5 -8.93 -11.52 -4.03
C ILE A 5 -8.77 -10.09 -4.55
N GLY A 6 -9.03 -9.12 -3.69
CA GLY A 6 -8.84 -7.70 -3.93
C GLY A 6 -7.48 -7.23 -3.42
N VAL A 7 -6.90 -6.21 -4.04
CA VAL A 7 -5.67 -5.54 -3.57
C VAL A 7 -5.86 -4.03 -3.62
N VAL A 8 -5.48 -3.34 -2.54
CA VAL A 8 -5.41 -1.87 -2.49
C VAL A 8 -4.08 -1.42 -1.91
N THR A 9 -3.58 -0.29 -2.42
CA THR A 9 -2.54 0.50 -1.76
C THR A 9 -3.18 1.78 -1.23
N SER A 10 -3.11 2.01 0.09
CA SER A 10 -3.81 3.09 0.77
C SER A 10 -2.84 3.82 1.72
N GLY A 11 -3.09 5.12 1.96
CA GLY A 11 -2.18 5.98 2.73
C GLY A 11 -1.12 6.66 1.88
N GLY A 12 -0.03 7.13 2.50
CA GLY A 12 1.15 7.61 1.78
C GLY A 12 1.83 6.46 1.04
N ASP A 13 2.43 6.72 -0.12
CA ASP A 13 3.17 5.69 -0.83
C ASP A 13 4.53 5.42 -0.18
N ALA A 14 4.99 4.18 -0.30
CA ALA A 14 6.28 3.76 0.23
C ALA A 14 7.04 2.94 -0.82
N PRO A 15 8.37 3.13 -0.95
CA PRO A 15 9.18 2.31 -1.85
C PRO A 15 9.01 0.82 -1.53
N GLY A 16 8.66 0.01 -2.53
CA GLY A 16 8.43 -1.42 -2.37
C GLY A 16 6.95 -1.85 -2.37
N MET A 17 5.98 -0.93 -2.38
CA MET A 17 4.56 -1.28 -2.56
C MET A 17 4.33 -2.06 -3.87
N ASN A 18 5.00 -1.70 -4.96
CA ASN A 18 4.96 -2.46 -6.22
C ASN A 18 5.51 -3.89 -6.09
N ALA A 19 6.57 -4.08 -5.29
CA ALA A 19 7.12 -5.40 -5.03
C ALA A 19 6.11 -6.27 -4.25
N ALA A 20 5.38 -5.69 -3.29
CA ALA A 20 4.30 -6.37 -2.57
C ALA A 20 3.14 -6.77 -3.50
N ILE A 21 2.64 -5.86 -4.34
CA ILE A 21 1.61 -6.18 -5.36
C ILE A 21 2.09 -7.33 -6.25
N ARG A 22 3.33 -7.26 -6.74
CA ARG A 22 3.94 -8.32 -7.57
C ARG A 22 3.98 -9.66 -6.85
N ALA A 23 4.37 -9.67 -5.57
CA ALA A 23 4.44 -10.90 -4.78
C ALA A 23 3.06 -11.55 -4.60
N ILE A 24 2.03 -10.75 -4.28
CA ILE A 24 0.64 -11.21 -4.19
C ILE A 24 0.21 -11.89 -5.48
N VAL A 25 0.34 -11.19 -6.62
CA VAL A 25 -0.12 -11.68 -7.92
C VAL A 25 0.63 -12.94 -8.33
N ARG A 26 1.96 -12.96 -8.17
CA ARG A 26 2.79 -14.13 -8.53
C ARG A 26 2.53 -15.33 -7.63
N ARG A 27 2.04 -15.14 -6.40
CA ARG A 27 1.63 -16.23 -5.52
C ARG A 27 0.20 -16.71 -5.79
N ALA A 28 -0.70 -15.80 -6.12
CA ALA A 28 -2.12 -16.07 -6.29
C ALA A 28 -2.44 -16.77 -7.61
N VAL A 29 -1.88 -16.29 -8.73
CA VAL A 29 -2.21 -16.81 -10.08
C VAL A 29 -1.92 -18.31 -10.24
N PRO A 30 -0.76 -18.86 -9.82
CA PRO A 30 -0.50 -20.30 -9.89
C PRO A 30 -1.45 -21.16 -9.03
N LYS A 31 -2.08 -20.57 -8.01
CA LYS A 31 -3.11 -21.22 -7.19
C LYS A 31 -4.53 -21.07 -7.76
N ASN A 32 -4.64 -20.66 -9.03
CA ASN A 32 -5.90 -20.45 -9.73
C ASN A 32 -6.81 -19.38 -9.07
N LEU A 33 -6.20 -18.42 -8.35
CA LEU A 33 -6.88 -17.23 -7.82
C LEU A 33 -6.82 -16.09 -8.84
N GLU A 34 -7.92 -15.35 -8.97
CA GLU A 34 -7.98 -14.10 -9.73
C GLU A 34 -7.69 -12.92 -8.81
N VAL A 35 -6.87 -11.97 -9.27
CA VAL A 35 -6.47 -10.81 -8.48
C VAL A 35 -6.99 -9.53 -9.14
N LEU A 36 -7.76 -8.77 -8.38
CA LEU A 36 -8.27 -7.46 -8.79
C LEU A 36 -7.62 -6.39 -7.92
N GLY A 37 -6.93 -5.44 -8.54
CA GLY A 37 -6.48 -4.23 -7.85
C GLY A 37 -7.55 -3.15 -7.94
N PHE A 38 -7.73 -2.35 -6.89
CA PHE A 38 -8.49 -1.11 -6.97
C PHE A 38 -7.52 0.07 -7.00
N LYS A 39 -7.73 0.95 -7.96
CA LYS A 39 -6.87 2.13 -8.12
C LYS A 39 -7.12 3.12 -6.98
N ARG A 40 -6.17 4.01 -6.70
CA ARG A 40 -6.32 5.14 -5.75
C ARG A 40 -6.83 4.71 -4.37
N GLY A 41 -6.35 3.57 -3.89
CA GLY A 41 -6.69 3.03 -2.58
C GLY A 41 -8.20 2.86 -2.36
N TYR A 42 -8.69 3.34 -1.22
CA TYR A 42 -10.10 3.26 -0.88
C TYR A 42 -10.99 4.14 -1.76
N ALA A 43 -10.48 5.26 -2.27
CA ALA A 43 -11.26 6.12 -3.16
C ALA A 43 -11.65 5.40 -4.46
N GLY A 44 -10.74 4.69 -5.10
CA GLY A 44 -11.10 3.91 -6.28
C GLY A 44 -11.83 2.61 -5.94
N LEU A 45 -11.72 2.07 -4.72
CA LEU A 45 -12.63 1.01 -4.27
C LEU A 45 -14.08 1.51 -4.26
N LEU A 46 -14.36 2.65 -3.62
CA LEU A 46 -15.70 3.25 -3.59
C LEU A 46 -16.22 3.66 -4.96
N ASN A 47 -15.33 4.07 -5.87
CA ASN A 47 -15.67 4.43 -7.25
C ASN A 47 -15.65 3.25 -8.23
N ASN A 48 -15.48 2.02 -7.72
CA ASN A 48 -15.44 0.80 -8.52
C ASN A 48 -14.38 0.81 -9.65
N GLU A 49 -13.21 1.38 -9.38
CA GLU A 49 -12.10 1.50 -10.33
C GLU A 49 -11.19 0.28 -10.31
N VAL A 50 -11.65 -0.77 -10.96
CA VAL A 50 -11.00 -2.08 -10.96
C VAL A 50 -9.92 -2.18 -12.03
N MET A 51 -8.81 -2.82 -11.67
CA MET A 51 -7.71 -3.17 -12.56
C MET A 51 -7.35 -4.66 -12.40
N PRO A 52 -7.57 -5.50 -13.41
CA PRO A 52 -7.13 -6.89 -13.38
C PRO A 52 -5.59 -6.99 -13.26
N LEU A 53 -5.11 -7.77 -12.30
CA LEU A 53 -3.69 -7.96 -12.05
C LEU A 53 -3.26 -9.38 -12.44
N GLY A 54 -2.58 -9.49 -13.59
CA GLY A 54 -2.01 -10.74 -14.09
C GLY A 54 -0.48 -10.77 -14.05
N LEU A 55 0.11 -11.93 -14.36
CA LEU A 55 1.58 -12.11 -14.39
C LEU A 55 2.31 -11.11 -15.30
N ARG A 56 1.67 -10.72 -16.42
CA ARG A 56 2.17 -9.68 -17.33
C ARG A 56 2.04 -8.28 -16.73
N THR A 57 0.91 -7.97 -16.10
CA THR A 57 0.63 -6.67 -15.48
C THR A 57 1.66 -6.34 -14.39
N VAL A 58 2.12 -7.35 -13.63
CA VAL A 58 3.17 -7.18 -12.61
C VAL A 58 4.58 -7.52 -13.12
N GLY A 59 4.75 -7.61 -14.43
CA GLY A 59 6.07 -7.71 -15.06
C GLY A 59 6.81 -6.39 -14.96
N GLY A 60 8.10 -6.44 -14.60
CA GLY A 60 8.94 -5.24 -14.59
C GLY A 60 8.68 -4.23 -13.46
N ILE A 61 7.72 -4.42 -12.56
CA ILE A 61 7.40 -3.39 -11.54
C ILE A 61 8.22 -3.46 -10.25
N ILE A 62 9.07 -4.48 -10.08
CA ILE A 62 9.74 -4.76 -8.79
C ILE A 62 10.69 -3.63 -8.33
N HIS A 63 11.29 -2.90 -9.28
CA HIS A 63 12.24 -1.82 -9.03
C HIS A 63 11.59 -0.43 -9.06
N LEU A 64 10.28 -0.35 -9.33
CA LEU A 64 9.57 0.92 -9.44
C LEU A 64 9.19 1.44 -8.05
N GLY A 65 9.49 2.72 -7.78
CA GLY A 65 8.97 3.44 -6.62
C GLY A 65 7.45 3.65 -6.67
N GLY A 66 6.89 4.12 -5.55
CA GLY A 66 5.45 4.35 -5.40
C GLY A 66 4.61 3.08 -5.61
N THR A 67 3.41 3.25 -6.19
CA THR A 67 2.45 2.18 -6.46
C THR A 67 1.79 2.32 -7.84
N ILE A 68 1.77 1.24 -8.63
CA ILE A 68 1.07 1.20 -9.93
C ILE A 68 -0.46 1.33 -9.80
N LEU A 69 -1.01 1.05 -8.62
CA LEU A 69 -2.44 1.24 -8.34
C LEU A 69 -2.73 2.70 -7.97
N ARG A 70 -1.72 3.52 -7.67
CA ARG A 70 -1.85 4.84 -7.04
C ARG A 70 -2.50 4.75 -5.65
N THR A 71 -2.44 5.84 -4.91
CA THR A 71 -3.06 5.96 -3.59
C THR A 71 -3.66 7.35 -3.44
N GLU A 72 -4.75 7.46 -2.68
CA GLU A 72 -5.48 8.70 -2.43
C GLU A 72 -6.12 8.62 -1.04
N ARG A 73 -6.16 9.74 -0.32
CA ARG A 73 -6.85 9.81 0.97
C ARG A 73 -8.36 9.78 0.73
N CYS A 74 -9.08 8.95 1.49
CA CYS A 74 -10.52 8.79 1.34
C CYS A 74 -11.20 8.91 2.72
N PRO A 75 -11.56 10.13 3.17
CA PRO A 75 -12.28 10.33 4.42
C PRO A 75 -13.67 9.67 4.43
N GLU A 76 -14.31 9.55 3.25
CA GLU A 76 -15.59 8.82 3.08
C GLU A 76 -15.47 7.36 3.55
N PHE A 77 -14.30 6.73 3.45
CA PHE A 77 -14.10 5.36 3.92
C PHE A 77 -14.11 5.22 5.46
N ALA A 78 -14.15 6.32 6.21
CA ALA A 78 -14.32 6.31 7.66
C ALA A 78 -15.80 6.38 8.09
N THR A 79 -16.73 6.59 7.15
CA THR A 79 -18.17 6.63 7.44
C THR A 79 -18.80 5.25 7.25
N GLU A 80 -19.94 5.01 7.92
CA GLU A 80 -20.71 3.78 7.74
C GLU A 80 -21.13 3.60 6.27
N GLU A 81 -21.63 4.67 5.63
CA GLU A 81 -22.01 4.68 4.21
C GLU A 81 -20.86 4.27 3.28
N GLY A 82 -19.64 4.77 3.53
CA GLY A 82 -18.47 4.40 2.74
C GLY A 82 -18.10 2.93 2.91
N ILE A 83 -18.14 2.41 4.14
CA ILE A 83 -17.85 1.00 4.42
C ILE A 83 -18.91 0.08 3.80
N GLU A 84 -20.19 0.43 3.88
CA GLU A 84 -21.28 -0.33 3.26
C GLU A 84 -21.14 -0.37 1.73
N LYS A 85 -20.89 0.79 1.11
CA LYS A 85 -20.64 0.89 -0.33
C LYS A 85 -19.43 0.05 -0.77
N ALA A 86 -18.34 0.06 0.00
CA ALA A 86 -17.19 -0.79 -0.25
C ALA A 86 -17.54 -2.29 -0.16
N SER A 87 -18.29 -2.67 0.88
CA SER A 87 -18.78 -4.03 1.10
C SER A 87 -19.61 -4.54 -0.09
N GLU A 88 -20.54 -3.72 -0.58
CA GLU A 88 -21.35 -4.03 -1.76
C GLU A 88 -20.49 -4.22 -3.01
N ILE A 89 -19.53 -3.32 -3.27
CA ILE A 89 -18.65 -3.40 -4.45
C ILE A 89 -17.82 -4.68 -4.41
N LEU A 90 -17.25 -5.04 -3.25
CA LEU A 90 -16.47 -6.26 -3.10
C LEU A 90 -17.33 -7.52 -3.28
N LYS A 91 -18.56 -7.54 -2.74
CA LYS A 91 -19.52 -8.63 -2.93
C LYS A 91 -19.95 -8.77 -4.39
N ASN A 92 -20.19 -7.66 -5.08
CA ASN A 92 -20.52 -7.63 -6.52
C ASN A 92 -19.39 -8.21 -7.38
N HIS A 93 -18.13 -7.99 -6.99
CA HIS A 93 -16.96 -8.60 -7.62
C HIS A 93 -16.66 -10.02 -7.15
N ARG A 94 -17.42 -10.53 -6.17
CA ARG A 94 -17.22 -11.84 -5.52
C ARG A 94 -15.82 -11.98 -4.93
N ILE A 95 -15.33 -10.91 -4.31
CA ILE A 95 -14.04 -10.89 -3.62
C ILE A 95 -14.22 -11.52 -2.24
N GLU A 96 -13.41 -12.53 -1.95
CA GLU A 96 -13.45 -13.26 -0.68
C GLU A 96 -12.51 -12.66 0.37
N ALA A 97 -11.45 -11.99 -0.08
CA ALA A 97 -10.49 -11.33 0.78
C ALA A 97 -9.91 -10.07 0.14
N LEU A 98 -9.69 -9.03 0.94
CA LEU A 98 -9.04 -7.79 0.55
C LEU A 98 -7.65 -7.70 1.20
N LEU A 99 -6.62 -7.58 0.37
CA LEU A 99 -5.25 -7.32 0.82
C LEU A 99 -4.99 -5.82 0.79
N VAL A 100 -4.64 -5.25 1.93
CA VAL A 100 -4.42 -3.81 2.13
C VAL A 100 -2.95 -3.57 2.38
N ILE A 101 -2.29 -2.86 1.47
CA ILE A 101 -0.89 -2.45 1.60
C ILE A 101 -0.89 -0.98 2.03
N GLY A 102 -0.36 -0.67 3.21
CA GLY A 102 -0.39 0.69 3.76
C GLY A 102 0.02 0.73 5.23
N GLY A 103 -0.29 1.84 5.90
CA GLY A 103 -0.03 2.05 7.32
C GLY A 103 -1.26 1.87 8.22
N ASP A 104 -1.14 2.31 9.47
CA ASP A 104 -2.15 2.13 10.52
C ASP A 104 -3.53 2.67 10.16
N GLY A 105 -3.59 3.87 9.55
CA GLY A 105 -4.86 4.46 9.11
C GLY A 105 -5.59 3.58 8.09
N SER A 106 -4.83 2.93 7.19
CA SER A 106 -5.39 1.99 6.22
C SER A 106 -5.92 0.73 6.89
N PHE A 107 -5.24 0.22 7.91
CA PHE A 107 -5.66 -0.98 8.63
C PHE A 107 -6.88 -0.77 9.51
N LYS A 108 -7.05 0.43 10.09
CA LYS A 108 -8.30 0.79 10.79
C LYS A 108 -9.51 0.67 9.87
N GLY A 109 -9.45 1.26 8.67
CA GLY A 109 -10.52 1.11 7.68
C GLY A 109 -10.75 -0.33 7.25
N ALA A 110 -9.68 -1.13 7.09
CA ALA A 110 -9.79 -2.54 6.76
C ALA A 110 -10.49 -3.36 7.85
N LEU A 111 -10.19 -3.06 9.12
CA LEU A 111 -10.81 -3.73 10.27
C LEU A 111 -12.30 -3.43 10.36
N GLU A 112 -12.71 -2.17 10.19
CA GLU A 112 -14.13 -1.81 10.18
C GLU A 112 -14.86 -2.46 9.00
N LEU A 113 -14.25 -2.47 7.81
CA LEU A 113 -14.81 -3.21 6.67
C LEU A 113 -15.03 -4.69 7.00
N HIS A 114 -14.06 -5.35 7.64
CA HIS A 114 -14.21 -6.75 8.05
C HIS A 114 -15.39 -6.94 9.03
N ARG A 115 -15.50 -6.07 10.04
CA ARG A 115 -16.56 -6.14 11.06
C ARG A 115 -17.95 -6.01 10.44
N VAL A 116 -18.14 -5.11 9.48
CA VAL A 116 -19.44 -4.86 8.84
C VAL A 116 -19.75 -5.91 7.76
N SER A 117 -18.77 -6.26 6.93
CA SER A 117 -19.01 -7.08 5.73
C SER A 117 -18.77 -8.58 5.91
N GLY A 118 -17.97 -8.98 6.92
CA GLY A 118 -17.44 -10.33 7.08
C GLY A 118 -16.33 -10.70 6.08
N ILE A 119 -15.98 -9.81 5.14
CA ILE A 119 -14.92 -10.05 4.14
C ILE A 119 -13.58 -10.14 4.86
N GLN A 120 -12.78 -11.16 4.52
CA GLN A 120 -11.47 -11.35 5.14
C GLN A 120 -10.53 -10.22 4.72
N VAL A 121 -9.76 -9.68 5.66
CA VAL A 121 -8.79 -8.61 5.37
C VAL A 121 -7.40 -9.02 5.83
N ILE A 122 -6.39 -8.64 5.04
CA ILE A 122 -4.98 -8.88 5.35
C ILE A 122 -4.23 -7.56 5.20
N GLY A 123 -3.60 -7.08 6.27
CA GLY A 123 -2.74 -5.90 6.26
C GLY A 123 -1.30 -6.27 5.90
N ILE A 124 -0.67 -5.46 5.05
CA ILE A 124 0.76 -5.54 4.71
C ILE A 124 1.39 -4.18 5.05
N PRO A 125 2.26 -4.10 6.08
CA PRO A 125 2.78 -2.83 6.57
C PRO A 125 3.70 -2.17 5.56
N ALA A 126 3.29 -1.01 5.04
CA ALA A 126 4.02 -0.21 4.08
C ALA A 126 3.90 1.27 4.42
N THR A 127 5.00 1.81 4.95
CA THR A 127 5.18 3.20 5.38
C THR A 127 6.68 3.45 5.52
N ILE A 128 7.12 4.70 5.33
CA ILE A 128 8.52 5.10 5.54
C ILE A 128 8.83 5.37 7.01
N ASP A 129 7.81 5.57 7.86
CA ASP A 129 7.96 6.03 9.24
C ASP A 129 8.30 4.88 10.23
N ASN A 130 8.12 3.63 9.79
CA ASN A 130 8.31 2.42 10.61
C ASN A 130 7.50 2.41 11.93
N ASP A 131 6.28 2.94 11.88
CA ASP A 131 5.42 3.21 13.04
C ASP A 131 4.28 2.20 13.20
N VAL A 132 4.25 1.13 12.40
CA VAL A 132 3.21 0.09 12.48
C VAL A 132 3.56 -0.94 13.56
N ALA A 133 2.71 -1.05 14.57
CA ALA A 133 2.90 -2.01 15.66
C ALA A 133 2.84 -3.48 15.19
N GLY A 134 3.68 -4.34 15.78
CA GLY A 134 3.68 -5.78 15.52
C GLY A 134 4.62 -6.25 14.40
N THR A 135 5.43 -5.35 13.85
CA THR A 135 6.55 -5.69 12.95
C THR A 135 7.79 -4.90 13.37
N ASP A 136 8.98 -5.49 13.22
CA ASP A 136 10.25 -4.78 13.47
C ASP A 136 10.56 -3.75 12.38
N THR A 137 10.08 -4.02 11.15
CA THR A 137 10.28 -3.16 9.98
C THR A 137 9.02 -3.07 9.11
N THR A 138 8.83 -1.93 8.46
CA THR A 138 7.80 -1.71 7.44
C THR A 138 8.41 -1.63 6.04
N ILE A 139 7.62 -1.97 5.01
CA ILE A 139 8.03 -1.80 3.62
C ILE A 139 8.21 -0.31 3.33
N GLY A 140 9.41 0.08 2.92
CA GLY A 140 9.79 1.45 2.56
C GLY A 140 10.75 2.13 3.53
N PHE A 141 10.80 1.68 4.79
CA PHE A 141 11.66 2.26 5.82
C PHE A 141 13.15 2.27 5.42
N ASP A 142 13.72 1.12 5.09
CA ASP A 142 15.14 1.02 4.69
C ASP A 142 15.49 1.91 3.48
N THR A 143 14.60 1.98 2.49
CA THR A 143 14.82 2.85 1.32
C THR A 143 14.78 4.33 1.70
N ALA A 144 13.89 4.73 2.61
CA ALA A 144 13.83 6.10 3.12
C ALA A 144 15.09 6.46 3.93
N VAL A 145 15.56 5.57 4.80
CA VAL A 145 16.81 5.73 5.56
C VAL A 145 17.99 5.91 4.61
N ASN A 146 18.14 5.04 3.61
CA ASN A 146 19.21 5.17 2.62
C ASN A 146 19.13 6.47 1.81
N THR A 147 17.92 6.96 1.53
CA THR A 147 17.73 8.26 0.88
C THR A 147 18.22 9.41 1.77
N ALA A 148 17.89 9.38 3.06
CA ALA A 148 18.36 10.37 4.03
C ALA A 148 19.89 10.33 4.18
N VAL A 149 20.49 9.14 4.31
CA VAL A 149 21.96 8.97 4.39
C VAL A 149 22.65 9.57 3.17
N GLN A 150 22.16 9.30 1.96
CA GLN A 150 22.73 9.87 0.74
C GLN A 150 22.63 11.41 0.70
N ALA A 151 21.56 12.00 1.22
CA ALA A 151 21.42 13.45 1.32
C ALA A 151 22.42 14.03 2.35
N ILE A 152 22.56 13.39 3.51
CA ILE A 152 23.50 13.78 4.55
C ILE A 152 24.93 13.73 4.04
N ASP A 153 25.32 12.66 3.34
CA ASP A 153 26.66 12.50 2.77
C ASP A 153 27.00 13.65 1.81
N ARG A 154 26.08 14.05 0.94
CA ARG A 154 26.28 15.18 0.02
C ARG A 154 26.43 16.52 0.72
N ILE A 155 25.72 16.72 1.84
CA ILE A 155 25.80 17.96 2.63
C ILE A 155 27.11 18.00 3.44
N ARG A 156 27.58 16.85 3.94
CA ARG A 156 28.82 16.75 4.73
C ARG A 156 30.03 17.33 3.99
N ASP A 157 30.17 17.05 2.70
CA ASP A 157 31.33 17.50 1.90
C ASP A 157 31.47 19.04 1.90
N THR A 158 30.36 19.77 1.77
CA THR A 158 30.37 21.23 1.81
C THR A 158 30.48 21.79 3.23
N ALA A 159 29.90 21.10 4.21
CA ALA A 159 29.98 21.47 5.63
C ALA A 159 31.43 21.46 6.12
N MET A 160 32.19 20.41 5.80
CA MET A 160 33.61 20.29 6.17
C MET A 160 34.47 21.34 5.47
N SER A 161 34.21 21.61 4.19
CA SER A 161 35.00 22.56 3.40
C SER A 161 34.90 24.01 3.91
N HIS A 162 33.76 24.39 4.47
CA HIS A 162 33.49 25.77 4.91
C HIS A 162 33.35 25.92 6.43
N GLY A 163 33.59 24.86 7.20
CA GLY A 163 33.38 24.86 8.66
C GLY A 163 31.95 25.24 9.06
N ARG A 164 30.95 24.82 8.28
CA ARG A 164 29.53 25.18 8.48
C ARG A 164 28.78 24.11 9.25
N VAL A 165 27.78 24.57 10.01
CA VAL A 165 26.77 23.70 10.63
C VAL A 165 25.52 23.68 9.77
N PHE A 166 24.96 22.50 9.55
CA PHE A 166 23.71 22.30 8.84
C PHE A 166 22.71 21.57 9.75
N VAL A 167 21.44 21.96 9.68
CA VAL A 167 20.32 21.26 10.32
C VAL A 167 19.57 20.53 9.21
N ILE A 168 19.35 19.23 9.40
CA ILE A 168 18.69 18.36 8.43
C ILE A 168 17.42 17.82 9.08
N GLU A 169 16.28 18.16 8.50
CA GLU A 169 14.97 17.62 8.86
C GLU A 169 14.69 16.36 8.03
N VAL A 170 14.29 15.27 8.69
CA VAL A 170 13.90 14.01 8.06
C VAL A 170 12.45 13.69 8.38
N MET A 171 11.79 12.94 7.50
CA MET A 171 10.45 12.39 7.76
C MET A 171 10.52 11.23 8.75
N GLY A 172 9.44 11.00 9.49
CA GLY A 172 9.32 9.96 10.53
C GLY A 172 8.62 10.47 11.78
#